data_AF-A0A661SU93-F1
#
_entry.id   AF-A0A661SU93-F1
#
_cell.length_a   1.000
_cell.length_b   1.000
_cell.length_c   1.000
_cell.angle_alpha   90.00
_cell.angle_beta   90.00
_cell.angle_gamma   90.00
#
_symmetry.space_group_name_H-M   'P 1'
#
loop_
_entity.id
_entity.type
_entity.pdbx_description
1 polymer ?
#
loop_
_entity_poly.entity_id
_entity_poly.type
_entity_poly.pdbx_seq_one_letter_code
_entity_poly.pdbx_strand_id
1 'polypeptide(L)'
;MNDPSSVEEWMKVARERGKDADAMLPARAASIGPIYMAGYAIECAIKGYMQQRRIRRPSSGREGHNLRGLWSQARFRLSDLKDTAGTKSFFIKHWTTGFRYQTNCPPNTPNSDEAVRAAKEIVGWIQAQINRLQARKNNRKRQNRRR
;
A
#
# COMPACT_ATOMS: atom_id res chain seq x y z
N MET A 1 8.91 20.34 2.24
CA MET A 1 7.69 19.53 2.12
C MET A 1 7.72 18.53 3.26
N ASN A 2 6.73 18.53 4.15
CA ASN A 2 6.74 17.65 5.32
C ASN A 2 6.25 16.26 4.91
N ASP A 3 7.07 15.25 5.15
CA ASP A 3 6.65 13.86 4.98
C ASP A 3 5.48 13.55 5.93
N PRO A 4 4.54 12.65 5.52
CA PRO A 4 3.47 12.23 6.41
C PRO A 4 4.02 11.66 7.73
N SER A 5 3.54 12.22 8.83
CA SER A 5 4.00 11.97 10.20
C SER A 5 3.01 11.15 11.01
N SER A 6 1.74 11.11 10.57
CA SER A 6 0.66 10.37 11.24
C SER A 6 0.07 9.26 10.37
N VAL A 7 -0.63 8.32 11.01
CA VAL A 7 -1.37 7.25 10.33
C VAL A 7 -2.41 7.84 9.37
N GLU A 8 -3.10 8.89 9.80
CA GLU A 8 -4.13 9.56 9.00
C GLU A 8 -3.55 10.24 7.76
N GLU A 9 -2.42 10.92 7.90
CA GLU A 9 -1.73 11.54 6.77
C GLU A 9 -1.25 10.49 5.77
N TRP A 10 -0.66 9.38 6.23
CA TRP A 10 -0.26 8.28 5.36
C TRP A 10 -1.45 7.69 4.58
N MET A 11 -2.58 7.45 5.27
CA MET A 11 -3.78 6.94 4.61
C MET A 11 -4.44 7.97 3.69
N LYS A 12 -4.31 9.27 3.98
CA LYS A 12 -4.75 10.34 3.08
C LYS A 12 -3.95 10.29 1.77
N VAL A 13 -2.63 10.22 1.84
CA VAL A 13 -1.78 10.09 0.64
C VAL A 13 -2.10 8.80 -0.11
N ALA A 14 -2.28 7.67 0.59
CA ALA A 14 -2.66 6.41 -0.05
C ALA A 14 -3.96 6.53 -0.86
N ARG A 15 -4.98 7.22 -0.32
CA ARG A 15 -6.25 7.48 -1.02
C ARG A 15 -6.05 8.37 -2.25
N GLU A 16 -5.30 9.45 -2.13
CA GLU A 16 -5.04 10.35 -3.27
C GLU A 16 -4.29 9.61 -4.38
N ARG A 17 -3.28 8.80 -4.06
CA ARG A 17 -2.57 7.98 -5.07
C ARG A 17 -3.46 6.93 -5.72
N GLY A 18 -4.42 6.37 -4.98
CA GLY A 18 -5.45 5.50 -5.54
C GLY A 18 -6.36 6.22 -6.52
N LYS A 19 -6.80 7.45 -6.18
CA LYS A 19 -7.60 8.29 -7.08
C LYS A 19 -6.81 8.70 -8.33
N ASP A 20 -5.53 9.02 -8.18
CA ASP A 20 -4.65 9.31 -9.31
C ASP A 20 -4.60 8.12 -10.28
N ALA A 21 -4.48 6.90 -9.73
CA ALA A 21 -4.47 5.68 -10.53
C ALA A 21 -5.80 5.49 -11.29
N ASP A 22 -6.94 5.69 -10.62
CA ASP A 22 -8.27 5.63 -11.24
C ASP A 22 -8.44 6.64 -12.36
N ALA A 23 -8.06 7.89 -12.12
CA ALA A 23 -8.19 8.98 -13.08
C ALA A 23 -7.35 8.75 -14.35
N MET A 24 -6.27 7.98 -14.25
CA MET A 24 -5.43 7.62 -15.40
C MET A 24 -6.03 6.51 -16.28
N LEU A 25 -6.90 5.63 -15.75
CA LEU A 25 -7.39 4.47 -16.49
C LEU A 25 -8.07 4.82 -17.83
N PRO A 26 -8.99 5.80 -17.92
CA PRO A 26 -9.70 6.09 -19.18
C PRO A 26 -8.76 6.50 -20.32
N ALA A 27 -7.69 7.22 -20.01
CA ALA A 27 -6.77 7.76 -21.01
C ALA A 27 -5.51 6.88 -21.21
N ARG A 28 -5.16 6.04 -20.23
CA ARG A 28 -3.85 5.36 -20.17
C ARG A 28 -3.93 3.90 -19.72
N ALA A 29 -5.04 3.21 -19.99
CA ALA A 29 -5.24 1.80 -19.61
C ALA A 29 -4.10 0.87 -20.07
N ALA A 30 -3.50 1.11 -21.24
CA ALA A 30 -2.40 0.30 -21.77
C ALA A 30 -1.01 0.71 -21.26
N SER A 31 -0.91 1.80 -20.47
CA SER A 31 0.35 2.31 -19.94
C SER A 31 0.59 1.79 -18.52
N ILE A 32 1.86 1.74 -18.09
CA ILE A 32 2.22 1.34 -16.72
C ILE A 32 1.82 2.37 -15.65
N GLY A 33 1.47 3.60 -16.05
CA GLY A 33 1.17 4.73 -15.17
C GLY A 33 0.14 4.44 -14.07
N PRO A 34 -1.07 3.92 -14.38
CA PRO A 34 -2.06 3.57 -13.36
C PRO A 34 -1.53 2.55 -12.33
N ILE A 35 -0.81 1.52 -12.79
CA ILE A 35 -0.22 0.48 -11.93
C ILE A 35 0.88 1.05 -11.04
N TYR A 36 1.70 1.95 -11.60
CA TYR A 36 2.71 2.67 -10.84
C TYR A 36 2.08 3.48 -9.69
N MET A 37 1.04 4.27 -9.97
CA MET A 37 0.32 5.05 -8.95
C MET A 37 -0.38 4.15 -7.92
N ALA A 38 -0.96 3.04 -8.35
CA ALA A 38 -1.59 2.06 -7.49
C ALA A 38 -0.60 1.43 -6.48
N GLY A 39 0.63 1.13 -6.91
CA GLY A 39 1.65 0.63 -6.00
C GLY A 39 2.11 1.67 -4.96
N TYR A 40 2.12 2.96 -5.32
CA TYR A 40 2.33 4.02 -4.32
C TYR A 40 1.22 4.11 -3.28
N ALA A 41 -0.03 3.86 -3.68
CA ALA A 41 -1.14 3.79 -2.73
C ALA A 41 -0.90 2.69 -1.68
N ILE A 42 -0.48 1.50 -2.13
CA ILE A 42 -0.12 0.37 -1.26
C ILE A 42 1.07 0.76 -0.35
N GLU A 43 2.12 1.35 -0.90
CA GLU A 43 3.32 1.77 -0.16
C GLU A 43 2.94 2.69 1.00
N CYS A 44 2.14 3.73 0.72
CA CYS A 44 1.70 4.69 1.71
C CYS A 44 0.83 4.03 2.79
N ALA A 45 -0.06 3.11 2.42
CA ALA A 45 -0.87 2.37 3.37
C ALA A 45 -0.02 1.50 4.32
N ILE A 46 1.00 0.80 3.78
CA ILE A 46 1.93 0.00 4.61
C ILE A 46 2.68 0.92 5.58
N LYS A 47 3.14 2.09 5.12
CA LYS A 47 3.82 3.07 5.98
C LYS A 47 2.90 3.55 7.12
N GLY A 48 1.62 3.80 6.83
CA GLY A 48 0.60 4.09 7.84
C GLY A 48 0.42 2.97 8.86
N TYR A 49 0.41 1.71 8.40
CA TYR A 49 0.35 0.55 9.30
C TYR A 49 1.60 0.40 10.18
N MET A 50 2.79 0.56 9.61
CA MET A 50 4.05 0.54 10.36
C MET A 50 4.08 1.64 11.43
N GLN A 51 3.61 2.84 11.10
CA GLN A 51 3.45 3.94 12.06
C GLN A 51 2.52 3.55 13.22
N GLN A 52 1.36 2.95 12.93
CA GLN A 52 0.43 2.47 13.97
C GLN A 52 1.07 1.40 14.87
N ARG A 53 1.95 0.56 14.31
CA ARG A 53 2.68 -0.49 15.04
C ARG A 53 3.98 0.00 15.69
N ARG A 54 4.35 1.27 15.52
CA ARG A 54 5.65 1.85 15.93
C ARG A 54 6.84 1.06 15.38
N ILE A 55 6.71 0.51 14.17
CA ILE A 55 7.80 -0.13 13.46
C ILE A 55 8.61 0.96 12.76
N ARG A 56 9.91 1.04 13.05
CA ARG A 56 10.80 2.00 12.39
C ARG A 56 10.81 1.74 10.89
N ARG A 57 10.57 2.79 10.11
CA ARG A 57 10.63 2.75 8.64
C ARG A 57 12.03 3.13 8.18
N PRO A 58 12.48 2.65 7.01
CA PRO A 58 13.62 3.24 6.32
C PRO A 58 13.35 4.74 6.11
N SER A 59 14.28 5.60 6.51
CA SER A 59 14.11 7.06 6.50
C SER A 59 14.23 7.67 5.11
N SER A 60 14.94 7.01 4.19
CA SER A 60 15.19 7.53 2.83
C SER A 60 15.74 6.43 1.90
N GLY A 61 15.83 6.75 0.61
CA GLY A 61 16.48 5.91 -0.41
C GLY A 61 15.62 4.78 -0.95
N ARG A 62 16.27 3.86 -1.70
CA ARG A 62 15.61 2.76 -2.42
C ARG A 62 14.76 1.87 -1.52
N GLU A 63 15.21 1.62 -0.29
CA GLU A 63 14.48 0.78 0.68
C GLU A 63 13.19 1.43 1.18
N GLY A 64 13.10 2.77 1.18
CA GLY A 64 11.87 3.49 1.51
C GLY A 64 10.74 3.27 0.50
N HIS A 65 11.05 2.72 -0.67
CA HIS A 65 10.11 2.43 -1.76
C HIS A 65 10.11 0.97 -2.20
N ASN A 66 10.76 0.10 -1.42
CA ASN A 66 10.80 -1.33 -1.69
C ASN A 66 9.54 -1.99 -1.11
N LEU A 67 8.49 -2.14 -1.91
CA LEU A 67 7.22 -2.74 -1.45
C LEU A 67 7.41 -4.11 -0.81
N ARG A 68 8.26 -4.97 -1.38
CA ARG A 68 8.58 -6.29 -0.80
C ARG A 68 9.20 -6.15 0.59
N GLY A 69 10.17 -5.24 0.71
CA GLY A 69 10.85 -4.95 1.97
C GLY A 69 9.89 -4.41 3.03
N LEU A 70 9.06 -3.43 2.66
CA LEU A 70 8.06 -2.83 3.54
C LEU A 70 7.00 -3.86 3.98
N TRP A 71 6.53 -4.71 3.08
CA TRP A 71 5.59 -5.79 3.37
C TRP A 71 6.15 -6.75 4.42
N SER A 72 7.40 -7.19 4.21
CA SER A 72 8.12 -8.08 5.15
C SER A 72 8.35 -7.41 6.51
N GLN A 73 8.80 -6.15 6.53
CA GLN A 73 9.03 -5.40 7.76
C GLN A 73 7.75 -5.16 8.57
N ALA A 74 6.61 -4.98 7.88
CA ALA A 74 5.29 -4.92 8.49
C ALA A 74 4.82 -6.28 9.06
N ARG A 75 5.60 -7.35 8.85
CA ARG A 75 5.32 -8.74 9.23
C ARG A 75 4.07 -9.30 8.56
N PHE A 76 3.77 -8.82 7.36
CA PHE A 76 2.73 -9.40 6.52
C PHE A 76 3.29 -10.59 5.74
N ARG A 77 2.44 -11.59 5.51
CA ARG A 77 2.74 -12.77 4.69
C ARG A 77 2.09 -12.62 3.32
N LEU A 78 2.67 -13.22 2.28
CA LEU A 78 2.02 -13.23 0.97
C LEU A 78 0.66 -13.92 1.01
N SER A 79 0.49 -14.94 1.87
CA SER A 79 -0.79 -15.62 2.11
C SER A 79 -1.89 -14.68 2.63
N ASP A 80 -1.53 -13.55 3.25
CA ASP A 80 -2.51 -12.59 3.77
C ASP A 80 -3.29 -11.90 2.64
N LEU A 81 -2.72 -11.87 1.42
CA LEU A 81 -3.35 -11.28 0.23
C LEU A 81 -4.54 -12.11 -0.29
N LYS A 82 -4.60 -13.41 0.04
CA LYS A 82 -5.57 -14.37 -0.51
C LYS A 82 -5.67 -14.25 -2.04
N ASP A 83 -4.51 -14.25 -2.69
CA ASP A 83 -4.37 -13.90 -4.10
C ASP A 83 -4.41 -15.14 -4.98
N THR A 84 -5.59 -15.45 -5.53
CA THR A 84 -5.77 -16.59 -6.44
C THR A 84 -5.35 -16.27 -7.88
N ALA A 85 -5.44 -15.00 -8.29
CA ALA A 85 -5.15 -14.56 -9.66
C ALA A 85 -3.71 -14.09 -9.88
N GLY A 86 -2.94 -13.84 -8.81
CA GLY A 86 -1.56 -13.35 -8.90
C GLY A 86 -1.43 -11.82 -8.96
N THR A 87 -2.54 -11.09 -9.21
CA THR A 87 -2.55 -9.64 -9.38
C THR A 87 -2.14 -8.88 -8.12
N LYS A 88 -2.50 -9.36 -6.92
CA LYS A 88 -2.10 -8.70 -5.67
C LYS A 88 -0.62 -8.94 -5.36
N SER A 89 -0.17 -10.17 -5.54
CA SER A 89 1.20 -10.59 -5.29
C SER A 89 2.16 -10.00 -6.31
N PHE A 90 1.69 -9.61 -7.51
CA PHE A 90 2.45 -8.81 -8.47
C PHE A 90 3.02 -7.54 -7.83
N PHE A 91 2.23 -6.78 -7.07
CA PHE A 91 2.71 -5.57 -6.41
C PHE A 91 3.84 -5.85 -5.41
N ILE A 92 3.77 -6.97 -4.70
CA ILE A 92 4.79 -7.30 -3.71
C ILE A 92 6.05 -7.90 -4.36
N LYS A 93 5.91 -8.57 -5.51
CA LYS A 93 7.01 -9.28 -6.16
C LYS A 93 7.73 -8.47 -7.25
N HIS A 94 7.01 -7.64 -7.99
CA HIS A 94 7.49 -7.08 -9.25
C HIS A 94 7.38 -5.55 -9.34
N TRP A 95 6.49 -4.92 -8.57
CA TRP A 95 6.37 -3.46 -8.61
C TRP A 95 7.64 -2.78 -8.08
N THR A 96 8.04 -1.70 -8.75
CA THR A 96 9.23 -0.92 -8.42
C THR A 96 9.04 0.54 -8.84
N THR A 97 9.75 1.45 -8.17
CA THR A 97 9.79 2.87 -8.58
C THR A 97 10.41 3.08 -9.96
N GLY A 98 11.15 2.10 -10.49
CA GLY A 98 11.66 2.12 -11.86
C GLY A 98 10.58 2.23 -12.93
N PHE A 99 9.34 1.83 -12.63
CA PHE A 99 8.21 1.98 -13.55
C PHE A 99 7.94 3.43 -13.94
N ARG A 100 8.43 4.42 -13.17
CA ARG A 100 8.33 5.85 -13.51
C ARG A 100 8.99 6.24 -14.84
N TYR A 101 9.95 5.43 -15.30
CA TYR A 101 10.67 5.65 -16.55
C TYR A 101 10.14 4.80 -17.71
N GLN A 102 9.11 3.99 -17.44
CA GLN A 102 8.49 3.13 -18.43
C GLN A 102 7.19 3.77 -18.91
N THR A 103 6.91 3.65 -20.20
CA THR A 103 5.65 4.10 -20.80
C THR A 103 4.68 2.95 -21.00
N ASN A 104 5.21 1.77 -21.33
CA ASN A 104 4.45 0.55 -21.61
C ASN A 104 4.52 -0.43 -20.43
N CYS A 105 3.49 -1.27 -20.30
CA CYS A 105 3.50 -2.36 -19.32
C CYS A 105 4.54 -3.43 -19.72
N PRO A 106 5.44 -3.84 -18.80
CA PRO A 106 6.30 -5.00 -19.02
C PRO A 106 5.49 -6.28 -19.30
N PRO A 107 6.10 -7.29 -19.94
CA PRO A 107 5.49 -8.61 -20.07
C PRO A 107 5.04 -9.16 -18.70
N ASN A 108 3.92 -9.87 -18.68
CA ASN A 108 3.30 -10.45 -17.46
C ASN A 108 2.82 -9.42 -16.42
N THR A 109 2.70 -8.14 -16.80
CA THR A 109 2.00 -7.16 -15.98
C THR A 109 0.49 -7.43 -16.08
N PRO A 110 -0.25 -7.46 -14.95
CA PRO A 110 -1.70 -7.58 -14.99
C PRO A 110 -2.34 -6.43 -15.78
N ASN A 111 -3.58 -6.62 -16.22
CA ASN A 111 -4.34 -5.52 -16.81
C ASN A 111 -4.41 -4.35 -15.81
N SER A 112 -4.27 -3.11 -16.29
CA SER A 112 -4.24 -1.93 -15.44
C SER A 112 -5.51 -1.76 -14.57
N ASP A 113 -6.69 -2.06 -15.11
CA ASP A 113 -7.94 -2.00 -14.34
C ASP A 113 -7.95 -3.01 -13.20
N GLU A 114 -7.59 -4.26 -13.51
CA GLU A 114 -7.47 -5.34 -12.52
C GLU A 114 -6.42 -5.03 -11.45
N ALA A 115 -5.28 -4.47 -11.85
CA ALA A 115 -4.20 -4.07 -10.96
C ALA A 115 -4.64 -2.93 -10.03
N VAL A 116 -5.31 -1.90 -10.55
CA VAL A 116 -5.83 -0.80 -9.73
C VAL A 116 -6.90 -1.30 -8.75
N ARG A 117 -7.81 -2.17 -9.19
CA ARG A 117 -8.78 -2.82 -8.31
C ARG A 117 -8.11 -3.65 -7.21
N ALA A 118 -7.11 -4.47 -7.57
CA ALA A 118 -6.36 -5.27 -6.61
C ALA A 118 -5.62 -4.39 -5.59
N ALA A 119 -5.05 -3.26 -6.00
CA ALA A 119 -4.41 -2.32 -5.10
C ALA A 119 -5.41 -1.70 -4.10
N LYS A 120 -6.62 -1.35 -4.54
CA LYS A 120 -7.69 -0.88 -3.64
C LYS A 120 -8.04 -1.93 -2.58
N GLU A 121 -8.15 -3.19 -2.98
CA GLU A 121 -8.40 -4.30 -2.04
C GLU A 121 -7.27 -4.44 -1.01
N ILE A 122 -6.01 -4.35 -1.45
CA ILE A 122 -4.85 -4.38 -0.56
C ILE A 122 -4.89 -3.21 0.42
N VAL A 123 -5.09 -1.99 -0.07
CA VAL A 123 -5.16 -0.78 0.77
C VAL A 123 -6.31 -0.86 1.77
N GLY A 124 -7.49 -1.31 1.33
CA GLY A 124 -8.65 -1.52 2.19
C GLY A 124 -8.38 -2.56 3.28
N TRP A 125 -7.72 -3.66 2.93
CA TRP A 125 -7.28 -4.68 3.90
C TRP A 125 -6.30 -4.10 4.92
N ILE A 126 -5.30 -3.33 4.50
CA ILE A 126 -4.34 -2.68 5.42
C ILE A 126 -5.07 -1.71 6.37
N GLN A 127 -5.98 -0.90 5.85
CA GLN A 127 -6.80 0.01 6.67
C GLN A 127 -7.61 -0.76 7.72
N ALA A 128 -8.18 -1.91 7.36
CA ALA A 128 -8.88 -2.76 8.33
C ALA A 128 -7.94 -3.28 9.42
N GLN A 129 -6.69 -3.63 9.10
CA GLN A 129 -5.69 -4.01 10.11
C GLN A 129 -5.37 -2.84 11.07
N ILE A 130 -5.18 -1.62 10.55
CA ILE A 130 -4.97 -0.41 11.35
C ILE A 130 -6.14 -0.21 12.34
N ASN A 131 -7.38 -0.30 11.84
CA ASN A 131 -8.58 -0.10 12.66
C ASN A 131 -8.68 -1.15 13.77
N ARG A 132 -8.40 -2.43 13.47
CA ARG A 132 -8.37 -3.50 14.48
C ARG A 132 -7.33 -3.24 15.57
N LEU A 133 -6.15 -2.74 15.21
CA LEU A 133 -5.10 -2.38 16.19
C LEU A 133 -5.55 -1.24 17.09
N GLN A 134 -6.18 -0.22 16.51
CA GLN A 134 -6.69 0.92 17.26
C GLN A 134 -7.79 0.51 18.25
N ALA A 135 -8.75 -0.32 17.82
CA ALA A 135 -9.81 -0.84 18.67
C ALA A 135 -9.26 -1.63 19.87
N ARG A 136 -8.28 -2.51 19.62
CA ARG A 136 -7.60 -3.28 20.68
C ARG A 136 -6.90 -2.39 21.71
N LYS A 137 -6.24 -1.31 21.27
CA LYS A 137 -5.59 -0.33 22.15
C LYS A 137 -6.60 0.39 23.03
N ASN A 138 -7.76 0.78 22.47
CA ASN A 138 -8.81 1.46 23.21
C ASN A 138 -9.45 0.55 24.28
N ASN A 139 -9.69 -0.72 23.95
CA ASN A 139 -10.24 -1.69 24.90
C ASN A 139 -9.32 -1.92 26.10
N ARG A 140 -8.00 -2.07 25.87
CA ARG A 140 -7.01 -2.21 26.96
C ARG A 140 -6.99 -0.99 27.89
N LYS A 141 -7.03 0.23 27.32
CA LYS A 141 -7.10 1.46 28.13
C LYS A 141 -8.35 1.52 29.00
N ARG A 142 -9.51 1.08 28.48
CA ARG A 142 -10.76 1.04 29.24
C ARG A 142 -10.70 0.04 30.40
N GLN A 143 -10.13 -1.14 30.19
CA GLN A 143 -9.96 -2.15 31.24
C GLN A 143 -9.05 -1.66 32.37
N ASN A 144 -7.93 -1.00 32.04
CA ASN A 144 -7.00 -0.48 33.04
C ASN A 144 -7.54 0.71 33.86
N ARG A 145 -8.58 1.42 33.38
CA ARG A 145 -9.24 2.52 34.11
C ARG A 145 -10.33 2.03 35.08
N ARG A 146 -10.71 0.76 35.00
CA ARG A 146 -11.73 0.13 35.86
C ARG A 146 -11.13 -0.73 36.98
N ARG A 147 -9.80 -0.80 37.03
CA ARG A 147 -9.02 -1.42 38.11
C ARG A 147 -8.38 -0.29 38.91
#